data_AF-A0A973SET6-F1
#
_entry.id   AF-A0A973SET6-F1
#
_cell.length_a   1.000
_cell.length_b   1.000
_cell.length_c   1.000
_cell.angle_alpha   90.00
_cell.angle_beta   90.00
_cell.angle_gamma   90.00
#
_symmetry.space_group_name_H-M   'P 1'
#
loop_
_entity.id
_entity.type
_entity.pdbx_description
1 polymer ?
#
loop_
_entity_poly.entity_id
_entity_poly.type
_entity_poly.pdbx_seq_one_letter_code
_entity_poly.pdbx_strand_id
1 'polypeptide(L)'
;MTLTVVDPVQGSWMDALLDADGESTIPQVADQLGRMLGTTGPNPGSPPLLFVDGNLIDQRHTLASSPLREGSVVSLHNPSGCLPAEPYGTVEVRVAGGPDAGGVHRINPGYADIGRSRRNRVKIDDPGIPDFALRVSLDVHGMIRVAPYEGVTATLEKQPLVGEAEWKPGMQLVIGTSIIEVGYYTPPDAALTPSDDGAFLDYNRPPRILPPERQTKFRLPQPVSDEHKRPFPIIMLIAPLLMAVAMAVMMHQPRYLMMAAMSPMMMLGNYWQDKKAGSNTRAQQIADYEAKKARIEQDARDALALERAHRRQECPDPATLLDIGIGPRQRLWERRRRDADHLLLRVGTLDQESEVVLDDPEQDEHRRAVAWTVPEAPVKISLRERGVIGIAGPSGTPRALARWLVAQTAALSSPDDVQFVLLTDSHAQQDWEWMRWLPHMRP
;
A
#
# COMPACT_ATOMS: atom_id res chain seq x y z
N MET A 1 -6.42 36.48 3.15
CA MET A 1 -6.67 35.02 3.17
C MET A 1 -7.95 34.68 2.43
N THR A 2 -8.04 33.51 1.80
CA THR A 2 -9.24 32.98 1.16
C THR A 2 -9.95 32.02 2.11
N LEU A 3 -11.28 32.09 2.20
CA LEU A 3 -12.12 31.32 3.12
C LEU A 3 -13.38 30.85 2.39
N THR A 4 -13.97 29.73 2.80
CA THR A 4 -15.35 29.39 2.42
C THR A 4 -16.25 29.73 3.60
N VAL A 5 -17.31 30.49 3.36
CA VAL A 5 -18.29 30.88 4.38
C VAL A 5 -19.60 30.18 4.10
N VAL A 6 -20.17 29.54 5.12
CA VAL A 6 -21.39 28.73 5.03
C VAL A 6 -22.42 29.25 6.02
N ASP A 7 -23.63 29.54 5.56
CA ASP A 7 -24.81 29.71 6.41
C ASP A 7 -25.67 28.44 6.28
N PRO A 8 -25.52 27.47 7.21
CA PRO A 8 -26.27 26.22 7.15
C PRO A 8 -27.76 26.41 7.42
N VAL A 9 -28.19 27.54 7.99
CA VAL A 9 -29.61 27.83 8.27
C VAL A 9 -30.32 28.27 6.99
N GLN A 10 -29.68 29.13 6.21
CA GLN A 10 -30.20 29.57 4.91
C GLN A 10 -29.87 28.61 3.77
N GLY A 11 -28.92 27.70 3.98
CA GLY A 11 -28.41 26.79 2.95
C GLY A 11 -27.58 27.50 1.88
N SER A 12 -27.02 28.67 2.21
CA SER A 12 -26.18 29.47 1.32
C SER A 12 -24.71 29.34 1.71
N TRP A 13 -23.83 29.48 0.72
CA TRP A 13 -22.38 29.48 0.93
C TRP A 13 -21.71 30.34 -0.14
N MET A 14 -20.50 30.79 0.15
CA MET A 14 -19.65 31.51 -0.80
C MET A 14 -18.19 31.35 -0.43
N ASP A 15 -17.30 31.57 -1.39
CA ASP A 15 -15.89 31.78 -1.09
C ASP A 15 -15.59 33.27 -1.05
N ALA A 16 -14.88 33.67 -0.01
CA ALA A 16 -14.57 35.05 0.28
C ALA A 16 -13.05 35.22 0.31
N LEU A 17 -12.57 36.30 -0.31
CA LEU A 17 -11.23 36.81 -0.08
C LEU A 17 -11.31 37.83 1.05
N LEU A 18 -10.75 37.47 2.21
CA LEU A 18 -10.61 38.36 3.35
C LEU A 18 -9.26 39.09 3.24
N ASP A 19 -9.33 40.36 2.86
CA ASP A 19 -8.21 41.30 2.91
C ASP A 19 -8.36 42.18 4.16
N ALA A 20 -7.65 41.82 5.22
CA ALA A 20 -7.76 42.45 6.53
C ALA A 20 -6.43 42.34 7.29
N ASP A 21 -6.14 43.35 8.11
CA ASP A 21 -4.98 43.34 9.01
C ASP A 21 -5.18 42.33 10.14
N GLY A 22 -4.10 41.75 10.65
CA GLY A 22 -4.08 40.76 11.74
C GLY A 22 -4.70 41.28 13.04
N GLU A 23 -4.69 42.60 13.26
CA GLU A 23 -5.32 43.29 14.40
C GLU A 23 -6.84 43.43 14.27
N SER A 24 -7.43 43.11 13.11
CA SER A 24 -8.86 43.19 12.89
C SER A 24 -9.61 42.27 13.87
N THR A 25 -10.63 42.80 14.54
CA THR A 25 -11.36 42.03 15.54
C THR A 25 -12.31 41.02 14.90
N ILE A 26 -12.51 39.85 15.53
CA ILE A 26 -13.44 38.84 15.04
C ILE A 26 -14.88 39.36 14.84
N PRO A 27 -15.45 40.19 15.73
CA PRO A 27 -16.74 40.84 15.49
C PRO A 27 -16.82 41.66 14.20
N GLN A 28 -15.76 42.38 13.83
CA GLN A 28 -15.72 43.15 12.58
C GLN A 28 -15.68 42.24 11.36
N VAL A 29 -14.85 41.20 11.41
CA VAL A 29 -14.77 40.18 10.35
C VAL A 29 -16.14 39.51 10.19
N ALA A 30 -16.74 39.08 11.29
CA ALA A 30 -18.04 38.42 11.31
C ALA A 30 -19.14 39.30 10.70
N ASP A 31 -19.20 40.60 11.04
CA ASP A 31 -20.17 41.53 10.48
C ASP A 31 -20.05 41.64 8.94
N GLN A 32 -18.81 41.71 8.41
CA GLN A 32 -18.61 41.75 6.96
C GLN A 32 -19.01 40.45 6.27
N LEU A 33 -18.62 39.29 6.81
CA LEU A 33 -19.02 37.98 6.27
C LEU A 33 -20.55 37.82 6.30
N GLY A 34 -21.19 38.27 7.39
CA GLY A 34 -22.64 38.29 7.52
C GLY A 34 -23.31 39.14 6.45
N ARG A 35 -22.84 40.37 6.21
CA ARG A 35 -23.36 41.26 5.16
C ARG A 35 -23.25 40.66 3.77
N MET A 36 -22.15 39.98 3.46
CA MET A 36 -21.98 39.32 2.16
C MET A 36 -23.01 38.20 1.94
N LEU A 37 -23.30 37.41 2.97
CA LEU A 37 -24.33 36.35 2.93
C LEU A 37 -25.75 36.83 3.20
N GLY A 38 -25.95 38.13 3.47
CA GLY A 38 -27.27 38.68 3.82
C GLY A 38 -27.81 38.19 5.17
N THR A 39 -26.93 37.90 6.13
CA THR A 39 -27.26 37.35 7.45
C THR A 39 -26.73 38.25 8.57
N THR A 40 -27.46 38.34 9.68
CA THR A 40 -27.09 39.15 10.86
C THR A 40 -27.01 38.27 12.10
N GLY A 41 -26.37 38.76 13.15
CA GLY A 41 -26.25 38.06 14.43
C GLY A 41 -27.58 37.76 15.13
N PRO A 42 -27.52 36.95 16.20
CA PRO A 42 -28.69 36.48 16.93
C PRO A 42 -29.51 37.62 17.58
N ASN A 43 -28.86 38.75 17.88
CA ASN A 43 -29.53 39.97 18.34
C ASN A 43 -29.55 41.04 17.24
N PRO A 44 -30.58 41.90 17.16
CA PRO A 44 -30.62 43.02 16.23
C PRO A 44 -29.37 43.90 16.34
N GLY A 45 -28.63 44.04 15.24
CA GLY A 45 -27.40 44.85 15.18
C GLY A 45 -26.13 44.17 15.72
N SER A 46 -26.21 42.89 16.14
CA SER A 46 -25.03 42.09 16.49
C SER A 46 -24.43 41.37 15.27
N PRO A 47 -23.11 41.13 15.24
CA PRO A 47 -22.49 40.31 14.20
C PRO A 47 -22.84 38.81 14.36
N PRO A 48 -22.77 38.02 13.28
CA PRO A 48 -22.95 36.57 13.34
C PRO A 48 -21.88 35.90 14.23
N LEU A 49 -22.23 34.74 14.79
CA LEU A 49 -21.25 33.90 15.48
C LEU A 49 -20.48 33.07 14.45
N LEU A 50 -19.15 33.03 14.55
CA LEU A 50 -18.30 32.27 13.64
C LEU A 50 -17.90 30.95 14.28
N PHE A 51 -17.98 29.87 13.50
CA PHE A 51 -17.49 28.55 13.87
C PHE A 51 -16.47 28.06 12.86
N VAL A 52 -15.40 27.44 13.36
CA VAL A 52 -14.37 26.75 12.55
C VAL A 52 -14.06 25.43 13.23
N ASP A 53 -13.93 24.36 12.45
CA ASP A 53 -13.70 22.99 12.95
C ASP A 53 -14.70 22.56 14.03
N GLY A 54 -15.94 23.04 13.90
CA GLY A 54 -17.05 22.78 14.84
C GLY A 54 -17.00 23.60 16.14
N ASN A 55 -16.00 24.46 16.34
CA ASN A 55 -15.82 25.25 17.56
C ASN A 55 -16.18 26.72 17.35
N LEU A 56 -16.83 27.32 18.35
CA LEU A 56 -17.13 28.75 18.36
C LEU A 56 -15.84 29.57 18.50
N ILE A 57 -15.66 30.57 17.64
CA ILE A 57 -14.54 31.51 17.75
C ILE A 57 -14.83 32.54 18.85
N ASP A 58 -13.90 32.71 19.78
CA ASP A 58 -13.98 33.75 20.81
C ASP A 58 -13.95 35.15 20.18
N GLN A 59 -14.97 35.96 20.48
CA GLN A 59 -15.11 37.33 19.97
C GLN A 59 -14.01 38.28 20.46
N ARG A 60 -13.24 37.90 21.49
CA ARG A 60 -12.12 38.68 22.02
C ARG A 60 -10.84 38.52 21.20
N HIS A 61 -10.78 37.55 20.29
CA HIS A 61 -9.64 37.37 19.42
C HIS A 61 -9.57 38.45 18.34
N THR A 62 -8.33 38.76 17.93
CA THR A 62 -8.05 39.39 16.64
C THR A 62 -7.94 38.32 15.56
N LEU A 63 -7.88 38.73 14.30
CA LEU A 63 -7.71 37.81 13.18
C LEU A 63 -6.45 36.94 13.36
N ALA A 64 -5.32 37.55 13.73
CA ALA A 64 -4.04 36.87 13.95
C ALA A 64 -4.08 35.85 15.12
N SER A 65 -4.79 36.16 16.20
CA SER A 65 -4.90 35.27 17.36
C SER A 65 -6.06 34.26 17.27
N SER A 66 -6.88 34.35 16.23
CA SER A 66 -8.03 33.46 16.02
C SER A 66 -7.60 32.11 15.40
N PRO A 67 -8.51 31.13 15.26
CA PRO A 67 -8.26 29.92 14.49
C PRO A 67 -8.55 30.09 12.98
N LEU A 68 -8.91 31.29 12.48
CA LEU A 68 -9.13 31.52 11.06
C LEU A 68 -7.81 31.43 10.30
N ARG A 69 -7.75 30.55 9.31
CA ARG A 69 -6.59 30.34 8.45
C ARG A 69 -7.03 30.36 7.00
N GLU A 70 -6.07 30.53 6.10
CA GLU A 70 -6.26 30.29 4.68
C GLU A 70 -6.91 28.92 4.45
N GLY A 71 -8.00 28.89 3.69
CA GLY A 71 -8.74 27.67 3.38
C GLY A 71 -9.72 27.23 4.46
N SER A 72 -9.87 27.97 5.57
CA SER A 72 -10.88 27.63 6.58
C SER A 72 -12.29 27.67 6.01
N VAL A 73 -13.10 26.68 6.38
CA VAL A 73 -14.54 26.67 6.16
C VAL A 73 -15.21 27.23 7.42
N VAL A 74 -15.69 28.46 7.31
CA VAL A 74 -16.29 29.24 8.39
C VAL A 74 -17.80 29.08 8.35
N SER A 75 -18.37 28.50 9.40
CA SER A 75 -19.81 28.36 9.52
C SER A 75 -20.40 29.51 10.35
N LEU A 76 -21.48 30.10 9.86
CA LEU A 76 -22.20 31.17 10.56
C LEU A 76 -23.30 30.57 11.44
N HIS A 77 -23.41 31.08 12.67
CA HIS A 77 -24.45 30.79 13.68
C HIS A 77 -24.51 29.37 14.23
N ASN A 78 -24.17 28.36 13.43
CA ASN A 78 -24.31 26.96 13.76
C ASN A 78 -23.07 26.19 13.27
N PRO A 79 -22.45 25.32 14.10
CA PRO A 79 -21.29 24.54 13.68
C PRO A 79 -21.56 23.51 12.58
N SER A 80 -22.82 23.24 12.22
CA SER A 80 -23.17 22.21 11.22
C SER A 80 -22.70 22.49 9.79
N GLY A 81 -22.34 23.74 9.48
CA GLY A 81 -21.73 24.12 8.19
C GLY A 81 -20.20 23.99 8.16
N CYS A 82 -19.55 23.69 9.29
CA CYS A 82 -18.12 23.44 9.34
C CYS A 82 -17.81 22.13 8.60
N LEU A 83 -16.59 22.03 8.06
CA LEU A 83 -16.07 20.72 7.69
C LEU A 83 -15.94 19.85 8.94
N PRO A 84 -16.42 18.60 8.90
CA PRO A 84 -16.25 17.71 10.04
C PRO A 84 -14.76 17.47 10.27
N ALA A 85 -14.35 17.54 11.54
CA ALA A 85 -13.01 17.14 11.92
C ALA A 85 -12.71 15.71 11.46
N GLU A 86 -11.45 15.46 11.18
CA GLU A 86 -10.99 14.13 10.81
C GLU A 86 -11.45 13.10 11.87
N PRO A 87 -12.28 12.10 11.51
CA PRO A 87 -12.80 11.17 12.50
C PRO A 87 -11.66 10.32 13.07
N TYR A 88 -11.71 10.01 14.36
CA TYR A 88 -10.80 9.04 14.96
C TYR A 88 -11.24 7.60 14.65
N GLY A 89 -10.28 6.68 14.60
CA GLY A 89 -10.53 5.25 14.46
C GLY A 89 -9.34 4.42 14.93
N THR A 90 -9.53 3.11 14.99
CA THR A 90 -8.43 2.16 15.23
C THR A 90 -7.82 1.69 13.92
N VAL A 91 -8.68 1.42 12.93
CA VAL A 91 -8.26 0.98 11.60
C VAL A 91 -9.01 1.76 10.53
N GLU A 92 -8.39 1.85 9.36
CA GLU A 92 -8.87 2.52 8.17
C GLU A 92 -9.11 1.48 7.08
N VAL A 93 -10.34 1.43 6.59
CA VAL A 93 -10.69 0.71 5.37
C VAL A 93 -10.66 1.72 4.23
N ARG A 94 -9.75 1.52 3.29
CA ARG A 94 -9.42 2.47 2.23
C ARG A 94 -9.72 1.88 0.87
N VAL A 95 -10.41 2.64 0.02
CA VAL A 95 -10.70 2.24 -1.36
C VAL A 95 -9.54 2.71 -2.24
N ALA A 96 -8.59 1.79 -2.48
CA ALA A 96 -7.34 2.05 -3.19
C ALA A 96 -7.52 2.08 -4.73
N GLY A 97 -8.62 1.54 -5.25
CA GLY A 97 -8.94 1.52 -6.67
C GLY A 97 -10.41 1.20 -6.92
N GLY A 98 -10.88 1.51 -8.13
CA GLY A 98 -12.27 1.33 -8.52
C GLY A 98 -13.05 2.66 -8.63
N PRO A 99 -14.37 2.61 -8.83
CA PRO A 99 -15.22 3.79 -9.04
C PRO A 99 -15.24 4.76 -7.86
N ASP A 100 -15.11 4.25 -6.63
CA ASP A 100 -15.14 5.02 -5.38
C ASP A 100 -13.73 5.19 -4.77
N ALA A 101 -12.69 5.14 -5.60
CA ALA A 101 -11.31 5.27 -5.16
C ALA A 101 -11.09 6.62 -4.45
N GLY A 102 -10.43 6.59 -3.30
CA GLY A 102 -10.30 7.75 -2.41
C GLY A 102 -11.16 7.67 -1.16
N GLY A 103 -12.14 6.76 -1.10
CA GLY A 103 -12.93 6.52 0.09
C GLY A 103 -12.07 6.05 1.27
N VAL A 104 -12.17 6.73 2.41
CA VAL A 104 -11.51 6.39 3.68
C VAL A 104 -12.58 6.21 4.75
N HIS A 105 -12.66 5.01 5.33
CA HIS A 105 -13.64 4.69 6.37
C HIS A 105 -12.95 4.22 7.63
N ARG A 106 -13.24 4.88 8.75
CA ARG A 106 -12.65 4.56 10.04
C ARG A 106 -13.59 3.74 10.90
N ILE A 107 -13.07 2.61 11.36
CA ILE A 107 -13.82 1.66 12.19
C ILE A 107 -13.09 1.46 13.54
N ASN A 108 -13.91 1.29 14.57
CA ASN A 108 -13.49 0.99 15.94
C ASN A 108 -13.74 -0.50 16.22
N PRO A 109 -13.22 -1.05 17.34
CA PRO A 109 -13.44 -2.45 17.70
C PRO A 109 -14.92 -2.83 17.69
N GLY A 110 -15.23 -4.01 17.15
CA GLY A 110 -16.58 -4.48 16.88
C GLY A 110 -16.75 -4.96 15.44
N TYR A 111 -17.98 -4.89 14.93
CA TYR A 111 -18.31 -5.31 13.56
C TYR A 111 -18.67 -4.09 12.69
N ALA A 112 -18.24 -4.14 11.44
CA ALA A 112 -18.61 -3.17 10.42
C ALA A 112 -18.96 -3.91 9.13
N ASP A 113 -20.10 -3.58 8.53
CA ASP A 113 -20.49 -4.13 7.24
C ASP A 113 -19.97 -3.21 6.11
N ILE A 114 -19.50 -3.84 5.03
CA ILE A 114 -19.07 -3.22 3.77
C ILE A 114 -20.11 -3.53 2.69
N GLY A 115 -20.48 -2.54 1.89
CA GLY A 115 -21.32 -2.72 0.71
C GLY A 115 -21.86 -1.39 0.18
N ARG A 116 -22.75 -1.42 -0.79
CA ARG A 116 -23.26 -0.20 -1.44
C ARG A 116 -24.34 0.54 -0.64
N SER A 117 -24.99 -0.13 0.32
CA SER A 117 -26.06 0.47 1.12
C SER A 117 -25.54 1.59 2.03
N ARG A 118 -26.30 2.68 2.15
CA ARG A 118 -26.03 3.76 3.14
C ARG A 118 -26.12 3.29 4.60
N ARG A 119 -26.65 2.10 4.84
CA ARG A 119 -26.69 1.49 6.19
C ARG A 119 -25.35 0.90 6.60
N ASN A 120 -24.45 0.65 5.65
CA ASN A 120 -23.14 0.12 5.94
C ASN A 120 -22.27 1.17 6.57
N ARG A 121 -21.42 0.73 7.51
CA ARG A 121 -20.39 1.59 8.10
C ARG A 121 -19.34 1.97 7.05
N VAL A 122 -19.05 1.04 6.14
CA VAL A 122 -18.16 1.22 5.00
C VAL A 122 -19.01 1.15 3.74
N LYS A 123 -19.53 2.29 3.31
CA LYS A 123 -20.30 2.40 2.08
C LYS A 123 -19.33 2.59 0.91
N ILE A 124 -19.41 1.74 -0.11
CA ILE A 124 -18.60 1.86 -1.34
C ILE A 124 -19.53 2.01 -2.54
N ASP A 125 -19.39 3.11 -3.28
CA ASP A 125 -20.19 3.44 -4.46
C ASP A 125 -19.66 2.75 -5.74
N ASP A 126 -19.67 1.41 -5.75
CA ASP A 126 -19.36 0.57 -6.91
C ASP A 126 -20.61 -0.23 -7.34
N PRO A 127 -21.09 -0.10 -8.60
CA PRO A 127 -22.25 -0.84 -9.10
C PRO A 127 -22.12 -2.38 -9.01
N GLY A 128 -20.89 -2.91 -9.04
CA GLY A 128 -20.58 -4.33 -8.92
C GLY A 128 -20.59 -4.87 -7.49
N ILE A 129 -20.77 -3.99 -6.48
CA ILE A 129 -20.83 -4.39 -5.07
C ILE A 129 -22.30 -4.50 -4.61
N PRO A 130 -22.70 -5.62 -3.98
CA PRO A 130 -24.03 -5.75 -3.37
C PRO A 130 -24.28 -4.76 -2.23
N ASP A 131 -25.55 -4.60 -1.86
CA ASP A 131 -25.94 -3.69 -0.78
C ASP A 131 -25.32 -4.07 0.57
N PHE A 132 -25.14 -5.37 0.85
CA PHE A 132 -24.36 -5.91 1.97
C PHE A 132 -23.43 -6.98 1.41
N ALA A 133 -22.12 -6.76 1.48
CA ALA A 133 -21.16 -7.54 0.71
C ALA A 133 -20.17 -8.30 1.62
N LEU A 134 -19.56 -7.60 2.56
CA LEU A 134 -18.59 -8.19 3.49
C LEU A 134 -18.88 -7.73 4.90
N ARG A 135 -18.48 -8.53 5.88
CA ARG A 135 -18.41 -8.15 7.28
C ARG A 135 -16.96 -8.12 7.72
N VAL A 136 -16.55 -7.00 8.31
CA VAL A 136 -15.26 -6.83 8.96
C VAL A 136 -15.48 -6.93 10.46
N SER A 137 -14.64 -7.72 11.12
CA SER A 137 -14.55 -7.76 12.58
C SER A 137 -13.18 -7.25 13.02
N LEU A 138 -13.18 -6.38 14.01
CA LEU A 138 -11.99 -5.85 14.66
C LEU A 138 -12.07 -6.18 16.14
N ASP A 139 -11.14 -6.99 16.63
CA ASP A 139 -11.07 -7.29 18.05
C ASP A 139 -10.31 -6.19 18.84
N VAL A 140 -10.31 -6.32 20.17
CA VAL A 140 -9.61 -5.39 21.07
C VAL A 140 -8.09 -5.50 21.01
N HIS A 141 -7.56 -6.56 20.38
CA HIS A 141 -6.14 -6.79 20.19
C HIS A 141 -5.64 -6.26 18.83
N GLY A 142 -6.53 -5.68 18.01
CA GLY A 142 -6.19 -5.12 16.70
C GLY A 142 -6.12 -6.16 15.58
N MET A 143 -6.62 -7.39 15.81
CA MET A 143 -6.78 -8.38 14.75
C MET A 143 -8.01 -8.03 13.92
N ILE A 144 -7.80 -7.91 12.61
CA ILE A 144 -8.84 -7.61 11.64
C ILE A 144 -9.15 -8.91 10.90
N ARG A 145 -10.44 -9.24 10.79
CA ARG A 145 -10.92 -10.33 9.93
C ARG A 145 -12.00 -9.84 9.01
N VAL A 146 -12.14 -10.52 7.87
CA VAL A 146 -13.17 -10.25 6.88
C VAL A 146 -13.83 -11.54 6.45
N ALA A 147 -15.15 -11.49 6.31
CA ALA A 147 -15.95 -12.60 5.82
C ALA A 147 -16.94 -12.09 4.76
N PRO A 148 -17.15 -12.84 3.67
CA PRO A 148 -18.15 -12.50 2.67
C PRO A 148 -19.54 -12.92 3.14
N TYR A 149 -20.56 -12.16 2.76
CA TYR A 149 -21.94 -12.63 2.86
C TYR A 149 -22.23 -13.74 1.83
N GLU A 150 -23.31 -14.49 2.05
CA GLU A 150 -23.73 -15.55 1.14
C GLU A 150 -23.93 -15.03 -0.29
N GLY A 151 -23.36 -15.74 -1.27
CA GLY A 151 -23.43 -15.39 -2.68
C GLY A 151 -22.48 -14.27 -3.13
N VAL A 152 -21.66 -13.72 -2.23
CA VAL A 152 -20.69 -12.67 -2.57
C VAL A 152 -19.38 -13.29 -3.04
N THR A 153 -18.90 -12.83 -4.20
CA THR A 153 -17.58 -13.20 -4.73
C THR A 153 -16.60 -12.08 -4.44
N ALA A 154 -15.57 -12.38 -3.65
CA ALA A 154 -14.47 -11.49 -3.37
C ALA A 154 -13.15 -12.29 -3.32
N THR A 155 -12.03 -11.60 -3.48
CA THR A 155 -10.71 -12.20 -3.31
C THR A 155 -9.89 -11.43 -2.29
N LEU A 156 -9.13 -12.12 -1.45
CA LEU A 156 -8.12 -11.54 -0.59
C LEU A 156 -6.75 -11.99 -1.11
N GLU A 157 -5.88 -11.05 -1.48
CA GLU A 157 -4.57 -11.35 -2.08
C GLU A 157 -4.68 -12.29 -3.30
N LYS A 158 -5.70 -12.02 -4.14
CA LYS A 158 -6.12 -12.83 -5.31
C LYS A 158 -6.57 -14.27 -5.02
N GLN A 159 -6.65 -14.66 -3.76
CA GLN A 159 -7.22 -15.94 -3.38
C GLN A 159 -8.73 -15.77 -3.13
N PRO A 160 -9.58 -16.71 -3.61
CA PRO A 160 -11.01 -16.66 -3.33
C PRO A 160 -11.29 -16.60 -1.83
N LEU A 161 -12.07 -15.62 -1.40
CA LEU A 161 -12.52 -15.49 -0.02
C LEU A 161 -13.78 -16.35 0.16
N VAL A 162 -13.64 -17.53 0.76
CA VAL A 162 -14.75 -18.51 0.92
C VAL A 162 -15.36 -18.50 2.33
N GLY A 163 -14.72 -17.82 3.29
CA GLY A 163 -15.17 -17.71 4.67
C GLY A 163 -14.44 -16.60 5.41
N GLU A 164 -14.46 -16.63 6.75
CA GLU A 164 -13.69 -15.68 7.56
C GLU A 164 -12.19 -15.90 7.35
N ALA A 165 -11.47 -14.82 7.03
CA ALA A 165 -10.02 -14.80 6.90
C ALA A 165 -9.42 -13.61 7.65
N GLU A 166 -8.19 -13.76 8.12
CA GLU A 166 -7.42 -12.66 8.70
C GLU A 166 -7.04 -11.66 7.59
N TRP A 167 -7.36 -10.38 7.79
CA TRP A 167 -7.09 -9.32 6.84
C TRP A 167 -6.01 -8.38 7.39
N LYS A 168 -4.75 -8.67 7.07
CA LYS A 168 -3.61 -7.91 7.60
C LYS A 168 -3.44 -6.59 6.86
N PRO A 169 -2.93 -5.54 7.53
CA PRO A 169 -2.56 -4.31 6.86
C PRO A 169 -1.66 -4.53 5.65
N GLY A 170 -1.97 -3.86 4.54
CA GLY A 170 -1.28 -4.02 3.26
C GLY A 170 -1.76 -5.19 2.39
N MET A 171 -2.65 -6.05 2.87
CA MET A 171 -3.36 -7.01 2.01
C MET A 171 -4.48 -6.29 1.24
N GLN A 172 -4.62 -6.62 -0.04
CA GLN A 172 -5.70 -6.12 -0.89
C GLN A 172 -6.85 -7.12 -0.95
N LEU A 173 -8.04 -6.58 -0.71
CA LEU A 173 -9.30 -7.26 -0.94
C LEU A 173 -9.94 -6.68 -2.19
N VAL A 174 -10.37 -7.54 -3.10
CA VAL A 174 -11.00 -7.14 -4.35
C VAL A 174 -12.45 -7.62 -4.37
N ILE A 175 -13.36 -6.71 -4.67
CA ILE A 175 -14.78 -7.00 -4.82
C ILE A 175 -15.40 -6.08 -5.89
N GLY A 176 -16.15 -6.68 -6.83
CA GLY A 176 -16.61 -5.94 -8.01
C GLY A 176 -15.42 -5.42 -8.82
N THR A 177 -15.29 -4.11 -8.95
CA THR A 177 -14.14 -3.44 -9.57
C THR A 177 -13.31 -2.64 -8.56
N SER A 178 -13.62 -2.76 -7.28
CA SER A 178 -12.99 -2.01 -6.20
C SER A 178 -11.88 -2.81 -5.55
N ILE A 179 -10.76 -2.14 -5.31
CA ILE A 179 -9.62 -2.65 -4.55
C ILE A 179 -9.65 -1.95 -3.20
N ILE A 180 -9.74 -2.72 -2.14
CA ILE A 180 -9.88 -2.26 -0.77
C ILE A 180 -8.67 -2.71 0.03
N GLU A 181 -8.11 -1.81 0.81
CA GLU A 181 -7.02 -2.10 1.75
C GLU A 181 -7.45 -1.76 3.17
N VAL A 182 -6.85 -2.46 4.12
CA VAL A 182 -6.94 -2.10 5.53
C VAL A 182 -5.59 -1.58 6.03
N GLY A 183 -5.62 -0.59 6.91
CA GLY A 183 -4.46 -0.03 7.58
C GLY A 183 -4.79 0.37 9.01
N TYR A 184 -3.77 0.61 9.84
CA TYR A 184 -3.99 1.25 11.13
C TYR A 184 -4.15 2.76 10.92
N TYR A 185 -5.06 3.36 11.69
CA TYR A 185 -5.21 4.81 11.68
C TYR A 185 -3.91 5.46 12.16
N THR A 186 -3.39 6.38 11.36
CA THR A 186 -2.27 7.23 11.73
C THR A 186 -2.80 8.65 11.90
N PRO A 187 -2.70 9.27 13.08
CA PRO A 187 -3.14 10.65 13.23
C PRO A 187 -2.20 11.62 12.47
N PRO A 188 -2.66 12.84 12.16
CA PRO A 188 -1.81 13.92 11.68
C PRO A 188 -0.55 14.09 12.54
N ASP A 189 0.62 14.11 11.90
CA ASP A 189 1.93 14.11 12.57
C ASP A 189 2.91 15.15 12.01
N ALA A 190 2.43 16.07 11.16
CA ALA A 190 3.25 17.18 10.66
C ALA A 190 3.56 18.21 11.75
N ALA A 191 4.79 18.72 11.70
CA ALA A 191 5.17 19.91 12.45
C ALA A 191 4.68 21.16 11.71
N LEU A 192 3.62 21.77 12.24
CA LEU A 192 3.06 23.03 11.75
C LEU A 192 3.38 24.16 12.71
N THR A 193 3.83 25.29 12.17
CA THR A 193 3.99 26.53 12.92
C THR A 193 3.09 27.61 12.32
N PRO A 194 2.32 28.37 13.12
CA PRO A 194 1.64 29.55 12.60
C PRO A 194 2.65 30.49 11.95
N SER A 195 2.31 31.03 10.78
CA SER A 195 3.07 32.08 10.13
C SER A 195 3.04 33.37 10.96
N ASP A 196 3.97 34.30 10.69
CA ASP A 196 4.07 35.58 11.43
C ASP A 196 2.78 36.42 11.36
N ASP A 197 2.03 36.35 10.26
CA ASP A 197 0.75 37.04 10.08
C ASP A 197 -0.46 36.28 10.66
N GLY A 198 -0.25 35.05 11.17
CA GLY A 198 -1.28 34.17 11.70
C GLY A 198 -2.27 33.64 10.66
N ALA A 199 -2.13 33.98 9.38
CA ALA A 199 -3.06 33.59 8.32
C ALA A 199 -2.79 32.18 7.77
N PHE A 200 -1.55 31.71 7.86
CA PHE A 200 -1.10 30.44 7.30
C PHE A 200 -0.51 29.52 8.39
N LEU A 201 -0.26 28.28 7.99
CA LEU A 201 0.54 27.32 8.75
C LEU A 201 1.76 26.97 7.91
N ASP A 202 2.93 27.32 8.42
CA ASP A 202 4.20 26.94 7.83
C ASP A 202 4.43 25.45 8.06
N TYR A 203 4.61 24.73 6.96
CA TYR A 203 4.87 23.31 6.95
C TYR A 203 6.37 23.07 6.77
N ASN A 204 7.03 22.59 7.84
CA ASN A 204 8.43 22.18 7.74
C ASN A 204 8.52 20.76 7.17
N ARG A 205 8.81 20.67 5.87
CA ARG A 205 8.95 19.39 5.17
C ARG A 205 10.15 18.58 5.70
N PRO A 206 9.93 17.42 6.34
CA PRO A 206 11.00 16.63 6.91
C PRO A 206 11.93 16.03 5.83
N PRO A 207 13.16 15.62 6.20
CA PRO A 207 14.02 14.83 5.34
C PRO A 207 13.36 13.50 4.97
N ARG A 208 13.39 13.14 3.68
CA ARG A 208 12.86 11.88 3.19
C ARG A 208 13.92 10.78 3.31
N ILE A 209 13.62 9.73 4.06
CA ILE A 209 14.48 8.55 4.18
C ILE A 209 14.10 7.58 3.06
N LEU A 210 15.06 7.25 2.20
CA LEU A 210 14.86 6.25 1.16
C LEU A 210 15.05 4.85 1.73
N PRO A 211 14.22 3.87 1.34
CA PRO A 211 14.39 2.50 1.76
C PRO A 211 15.69 1.91 1.21
N PRO A 212 16.29 0.93 1.90
CA PRO A 212 17.51 0.28 1.46
C PRO A 212 17.29 -0.52 0.17
N GLU A 213 18.37 -0.75 -0.58
CA GLU A 213 18.36 -1.67 -1.72
C GLU A 213 17.98 -3.09 -1.27
N ARG A 214 17.15 -3.76 -2.06
CA ARG A 214 16.61 -5.08 -1.75
C ARG A 214 17.32 -6.17 -2.54
N GLN A 215 17.40 -7.36 -1.95
CA GLN A 215 17.77 -8.55 -2.71
C GLN A 215 16.59 -8.99 -3.58
N THR A 216 16.82 -9.03 -4.89
CA THR A 216 15.80 -9.38 -5.88
C THR A 216 16.12 -10.68 -6.61
N LYS A 217 17.33 -11.22 -6.48
CA LYS A 217 17.75 -12.45 -7.16
C LYS A 217 17.90 -13.58 -6.15
N PHE A 218 17.13 -14.64 -6.37
CA PHE A 218 17.14 -15.85 -5.56
C PHE A 218 17.48 -17.04 -6.44
N ARG A 219 18.33 -17.95 -5.94
CA ARG A 219 18.76 -19.14 -6.68
C ARG A 219 18.43 -20.38 -5.88
N LEU A 220 17.61 -21.26 -6.44
CA LEU A 220 17.26 -22.53 -5.83
C LEU A 220 18.50 -23.44 -5.72
N PRO A 221 18.55 -24.33 -4.71
CA PRO A 221 19.63 -25.31 -4.61
C PRO A 221 19.62 -26.25 -5.82
N GLN A 222 20.77 -26.82 -6.16
CA GLN A 222 20.81 -27.86 -7.18
C GLN A 222 20.10 -29.12 -6.68
N PRO A 223 19.35 -29.82 -7.55
CA PRO A 223 18.72 -31.08 -7.18
C PRO A 223 19.79 -32.11 -6.80
N VAL A 224 19.47 -32.94 -5.81
CA VAL A 224 20.36 -34.04 -5.39
C VAL A 224 20.52 -34.99 -6.57
N SER A 225 21.75 -35.08 -7.10
CA SER A 225 22.05 -35.98 -8.21
C SER A 225 21.81 -37.43 -7.82
N ASP A 226 21.19 -38.22 -8.69
CA ASP A 226 21.17 -39.66 -8.52
C ASP A 226 22.60 -40.20 -8.60
N GLU A 227 23.11 -40.68 -7.47
CA GLU A 227 24.35 -41.46 -7.47
C GLU A 227 24.15 -42.68 -8.37
N HIS A 228 24.99 -42.79 -9.40
CA HIS A 228 25.04 -43.98 -10.24
C HIS A 228 25.29 -45.19 -9.34
N LYS A 229 24.35 -46.13 -9.32
CA LYS A 229 24.48 -47.39 -8.57
C LYS A 229 25.82 -48.02 -8.94
N ARG A 230 26.76 -48.05 -8.00
CA ARG A 230 28.06 -48.69 -8.24
C ARG A 230 27.79 -50.17 -8.55
N PRO A 231 28.14 -50.66 -9.75
CA PRO A 231 27.92 -52.07 -10.07
C PRO A 231 28.72 -52.90 -9.07
N PHE A 232 28.08 -53.95 -8.55
CA PHE A 232 28.73 -54.86 -7.61
C PHE A 232 29.99 -55.43 -8.27
N PRO A 233 31.20 -55.26 -7.70
CA PRO A 233 32.44 -55.63 -8.35
C PRO A 233 32.65 -57.15 -8.29
N ILE A 234 31.93 -57.88 -9.14
CA ILE A 234 31.98 -59.36 -9.23
C ILE A 234 33.41 -59.86 -9.44
N ILE A 235 34.22 -59.10 -10.20
CA ILE A 235 35.64 -59.43 -10.43
C ILE A 235 36.44 -59.43 -9.13
N MET A 236 36.22 -58.46 -8.24
CA MET A 236 36.88 -58.40 -6.93
C MET A 236 36.39 -59.49 -5.97
N LEU A 237 35.18 -60.02 -6.15
CA LEU A 237 34.68 -61.16 -5.39
C LEU A 237 35.35 -62.47 -5.82
N ILE A 238 35.54 -62.67 -7.14
CA ILE A 238 36.00 -63.93 -7.72
C ILE A 238 37.52 -64.05 -7.74
N ALA A 239 38.26 -62.96 -8.01
CA ALA A 239 39.72 -63.01 -8.16
C ALA A 239 40.48 -63.51 -6.91
N PRO A 240 40.16 -63.07 -5.67
CA PRO A 240 40.79 -63.59 -4.46
C PRO A 240 40.40 -65.04 -4.18
N LEU A 241 39.17 -65.43 -4.53
CA LEU A 241 38.68 -66.80 -4.37
C LEU A 241 39.47 -67.76 -5.25
N LEU A 242 39.67 -67.41 -6.53
CA LEU A 242 40.49 -68.16 -7.48
C LEU A 242 41.96 -68.21 -7.05
N MET A 243 42.53 -67.08 -6.61
CA MET A 243 43.91 -66.99 -6.14
C MET A 243 44.15 -67.82 -4.87
N ALA A 244 43.21 -67.78 -3.91
CA ALA A 244 43.32 -68.54 -2.67
C ALA A 244 43.20 -70.06 -2.92
N VAL A 245 42.35 -70.48 -3.85
CA VAL A 245 42.26 -71.89 -4.30
C VAL A 245 43.57 -72.32 -4.97
N ALA A 246 44.14 -71.51 -5.86
CA ALA A 246 45.43 -71.79 -6.49
C ALA A 246 46.57 -71.93 -5.47
N MET A 247 46.64 -71.04 -4.48
CA MET A 247 47.66 -71.06 -3.42
C MET A 247 47.50 -72.24 -2.45
N ALA A 248 46.26 -72.62 -2.12
CA ALA A 248 45.97 -73.78 -1.29
C ALA A 248 46.44 -75.08 -1.93
N VAL A 249 46.23 -75.23 -3.24
CA VAL A 249 46.69 -76.39 -4.03
C VAL A 249 48.22 -76.39 -4.17
N MET A 250 48.85 -75.24 -4.43
CA MET A 250 50.29 -75.15 -4.62
C MET A 250 51.10 -75.36 -3.32
N MET A 251 50.68 -74.76 -2.20
CA MET A 251 51.42 -74.80 -0.93
C MET A 251 50.96 -75.88 0.05
N HIS A 252 49.95 -76.71 -0.27
CA HIS A 252 49.45 -77.83 0.55
C HIS A 252 49.03 -77.45 1.98
N GLN A 253 48.62 -76.20 2.21
CA GLN A 253 48.22 -75.73 3.54
C GLN A 253 46.73 -75.34 3.56
N PRO A 254 45.88 -76.03 4.35
CA PRO A 254 44.44 -75.80 4.34
C PRO A 254 44.02 -74.44 4.93
N ARG A 255 44.92 -73.77 5.67
CA ARG A 255 44.69 -72.44 6.27
C ARG A 255 44.30 -71.35 5.26
N TYR A 256 44.73 -71.46 4.00
CA TYR A 256 44.40 -70.50 2.95
C TYR A 256 42.93 -70.54 2.51
N LEU A 257 42.22 -71.66 2.71
CA LEU A 257 40.79 -71.78 2.41
C LEU A 257 39.91 -71.01 3.41
N MET A 258 40.32 -70.88 4.68
CA MET A 258 39.61 -70.05 5.66
C MET A 258 39.66 -68.56 5.29
N MET A 259 40.80 -68.09 4.78
CA MET A 259 40.96 -66.73 4.27
C MET A 259 40.07 -66.48 3.04
N ALA A 260 39.92 -67.49 2.18
CA ALA A 260 39.02 -67.44 1.01
C ALA A 260 37.54 -67.28 1.39
N ALA A 261 37.10 -67.88 2.50
CA ALA A 261 35.72 -67.77 2.98
C ALA A 261 35.43 -66.43 3.69
N MET A 262 36.43 -65.83 4.33
CA MET A 262 36.28 -64.58 5.08
C MET A 262 36.15 -63.34 4.16
N SER A 263 36.78 -63.38 2.98
CA SER A 263 36.74 -62.29 2.00
C SER A 263 35.33 -62.00 1.44
N PRO A 264 34.56 -63.01 0.97
CA PRO A 264 33.16 -62.82 0.56
C PRO A 264 32.28 -62.30 1.69
N MET A 265 32.48 -62.78 2.93
CA MET A 265 31.67 -62.41 4.09
C MET A 265 31.87 -60.94 4.47
N MET A 266 33.11 -60.43 4.47
CA MET A 266 33.38 -59.00 4.69
C MET A 266 32.84 -58.12 3.56
N MET A 267 32.94 -58.56 2.31
CA MET A 267 32.44 -57.80 1.15
C MET A 267 30.91 -57.69 1.15
N LEU A 268 30.19 -58.76 1.52
CA LEU A 268 28.74 -58.75 1.72
C LEU A 268 28.33 -57.84 2.88
N GLY A 269 29.08 -57.88 4.00
CA GLY A 269 28.89 -56.99 5.14
C GLY A 269 29.05 -55.52 4.76
N ASN A 270 30.14 -55.18 4.06
CA ASN A 270 30.39 -53.82 3.57
C ASN A 270 29.32 -53.35 2.58
N TYR A 271 28.86 -54.20 1.65
CA TYR A 271 27.80 -53.83 0.70
C TYR A 271 26.46 -53.52 1.40
N TRP A 272 26.10 -54.28 2.43
CA TRP A 272 24.89 -54.02 3.22
C TRP A 272 25.03 -52.76 4.08
N GLN A 273 26.20 -52.55 4.66
CA GLN A 273 26.53 -51.35 5.42
C GLN A 273 26.50 -50.10 4.52
N ASP A 274 27.09 -50.17 3.33
CA ASP A 274 27.08 -49.10 2.33
C ASP A 274 25.67 -48.82 1.80
N LYS A 275 24.86 -49.86 1.57
CA LYS A 275 23.46 -49.69 1.14
C LYS A 275 22.62 -48.98 2.20
N LYS A 276 22.77 -49.36 3.47
CA LYS A 276 22.02 -48.77 4.59
C LYS A 276 22.50 -47.35 4.90
N ALA A 277 23.82 -47.14 4.94
CA ALA A 277 24.42 -45.83 5.12
C ALA A 277 24.04 -44.88 3.98
N GLY A 278 24.16 -45.32 2.72
CA GLY A 278 23.79 -44.54 1.54
C GLY A 278 22.30 -44.17 1.50
N SER A 279 21.40 -45.09 1.91
CA SER A 279 19.97 -44.77 2.02
C SER A 279 19.69 -43.68 3.06
N ASN A 280 20.32 -43.75 4.24
CA ASN A 280 20.14 -42.74 5.28
C ASN A 280 20.74 -41.39 4.89
N THR A 281 21.94 -41.39 4.31
CA THR A 281 22.59 -40.17 3.82
C THR A 281 21.78 -39.51 2.69
N ARG A 282 21.22 -40.31 1.77
CA ARG A 282 20.34 -39.79 0.71
C ARG A 282 19.05 -39.19 1.28
N ALA A 283 18.43 -39.86 2.25
CA ALA A 283 17.22 -39.34 2.91
C ALA A 283 17.50 -37.99 3.59
N GLN A 284 18.66 -37.85 4.25
CA GLN A 284 19.11 -36.59 4.83
C GLN A 284 19.36 -35.52 3.77
N GLN A 285 20.06 -35.83 2.67
CA GLN A 285 20.31 -34.89 1.58
C GLN A 285 19.02 -34.39 0.92
N ILE A 286 18.02 -35.26 0.74
CA ILE A 286 16.70 -34.88 0.22
C ILE A 286 15.98 -33.94 1.21
N ALA A 287 15.98 -34.28 2.49
CA ALA A 287 15.36 -33.44 3.52
C ALA A 287 16.03 -32.05 3.60
N ASP A 288 17.37 -32.00 3.55
CA ASP A 288 18.12 -30.75 3.54
C ASP A 288 17.87 -29.92 2.27
N TYR A 289 17.75 -30.59 1.12
CA TYR A 289 17.37 -29.96 -0.16
C TYR A 289 15.98 -29.33 -0.08
N GLU A 290 14.97 -30.09 0.37
CA GLU A 290 13.59 -29.61 0.51
C GLU A 290 13.50 -28.45 1.50
N ALA A 291 14.14 -28.56 2.66
CA ALA A 291 14.19 -27.50 3.65
C ALA A 291 14.85 -26.22 3.10
N LYS A 292 15.96 -26.37 2.36
CA LYS A 292 16.66 -25.23 1.74
C LYS A 292 15.85 -24.62 0.61
N LYS A 293 15.19 -25.42 -0.23
CA LYS A 293 14.28 -24.96 -1.29
C LYS A 293 13.13 -24.17 -0.69
N ALA A 294 12.44 -24.73 0.31
CA ALA A 294 11.33 -24.08 0.99
C ALA A 294 11.74 -22.73 1.62
N ARG A 295 12.93 -22.67 2.25
CA ARG A 295 13.46 -21.42 2.80
C ARG A 295 13.69 -20.36 1.72
N ILE A 296 14.35 -20.71 0.62
CA ILE A 296 14.64 -19.75 -0.47
C ILE A 296 13.35 -19.27 -1.14
N GLU A 297 12.38 -20.16 -1.34
CA GLU A 297 11.06 -19.76 -1.84
C GLU A 297 10.34 -18.82 -0.87
N GLN A 298 10.45 -19.05 0.45
CA GLN A 298 9.87 -18.15 1.44
C GLN A 298 10.54 -16.78 1.43
N ASP A 299 11.88 -16.73 1.38
CA ASP A 299 12.64 -15.49 1.28
C ASP A 299 12.23 -14.70 0.02
N ALA A 300 11.99 -15.39 -1.11
CA ALA A 300 11.49 -14.78 -2.33
C ALA A 300 10.04 -14.25 -2.21
N ARG A 301 9.15 -14.96 -1.49
CA ARG A 301 7.78 -14.50 -1.21
C ARG A 301 7.78 -13.25 -0.33
N ASP A 302 8.62 -13.23 0.69
CA ASP A 302 8.77 -12.08 1.57
C ASP A 302 9.33 -10.87 0.80
N ALA A 303 10.32 -11.09 -0.08
CA ALA A 303 10.85 -10.05 -0.97
C ALA A 303 9.78 -9.50 -1.95
N LEU A 304 8.91 -10.36 -2.50
CA LEU A 304 7.80 -9.94 -3.37
C LEU A 304 6.79 -9.09 -2.60
N ALA A 305 6.45 -9.48 -1.37
CA ALA A 305 5.53 -8.71 -0.51
C ALA A 305 6.12 -7.33 -0.19
N LEU A 306 7.41 -7.26 0.13
CA LEU A 306 8.14 -6.01 0.35
C LEU A 306 8.20 -5.15 -0.92
N GLU A 307 8.41 -5.75 -2.09
CA GLU A 307 8.37 -5.05 -3.37
C GLU A 307 7.01 -4.40 -3.61
N ARG A 308 5.93 -5.16 -3.42
CA ARG A 308 4.57 -4.67 -3.61
C ARG A 308 4.24 -3.53 -2.65
N ALA A 309 4.61 -3.65 -1.38
CA ALA A 309 4.41 -2.60 -0.39
C ALA A 309 5.17 -1.33 -0.79
N HIS A 310 6.43 -1.46 -1.22
CA HIS A 310 7.24 -0.34 -1.68
C HIS A 310 6.66 0.36 -2.91
N ARG A 311 6.25 -0.39 -3.96
CA ARG A 311 5.66 0.20 -5.16
C ARG A 311 4.41 1.03 -4.81
N ARG A 312 3.59 0.55 -3.87
CA ARG A 312 2.41 1.27 -3.36
C ARG A 312 2.77 2.48 -2.50
N GLN A 313 3.81 2.39 -1.67
CA GLN A 313 4.29 3.52 -0.88
C GLN A 313 4.86 4.63 -1.78
N GLU A 314 5.65 4.27 -2.79
CA GLU A 314 6.24 5.19 -3.77
C GLU A 314 5.15 5.88 -4.60
N CYS A 315 4.12 5.15 -5.03
CA CYS A 315 3.00 5.64 -5.82
C CYS A 315 1.66 5.40 -5.09
N PRO A 316 1.32 6.25 -4.10
CA PRO A 316 0.15 6.05 -3.24
C PRO A 316 -1.15 6.02 -4.04
N ASP A 317 -2.13 5.28 -3.52
CA ASP A 317 -3.51 5.29 -4.04
C ASP A 317 -4.25 6.57 -3.62
N PRO A 318 -5.42 6.87 -4.19
CA PRO A 318 -6.15 8.08 -3.88
C PRO A 318 -6.55 8.24 -2.41
N ALA A 319 -6.82 7.14 -1.69
CA ALA A 319 -7.20 7.18 -0.29
C ALA A 319 -5.96 7.49 0.59
N THR A 320 -4.84 6.81 0.34
CA THR A 320 -3.56 7.16 0.99
C THR A 320 -3.14 8.61 0.68
N LEU A 321 -3.35 9.08 -0.54
CA LEU A 321 -3.03 10.46 -0.92
C LEU A 321 -3.91 11.47 -0.18
N LEU A 322 -5.19 11.15 0.01
CA LEU A 322 -6.11 11.95 0.80
C LEU A 322 -5.61 12.08 2.25
N ASP A 323 -5.20 10.98 2.87
CA ASP A 323 -4.63 10.98 4.23
C ASP A 323 -3.33 11.82 4.31
N ILE A 324 -2.51 11.82 3.26
CA ILE A 324 -1.30 12.67 3.21
C ILE A 324 -1.67 14.16 3.27
N GLY A 325 -2.76 14.56 2.60
CA GLY A 325 -3.20 15.95 2.50
C GLY A 325 -4.11 16.45 3.63
N ILE A 326 -5.08 15.64 4.07
CA ILE A 326 -6.00 15.98 5.17
C ILE A 326 -5.26 15.86 6.49
N GLY A 327 -5.25 16.94 7.31
CA GLY A 327 -4.56 16.92 8.59
C GLY A 327 -3.09 16.58 8.38
N PRO A 328 -2.29 17.54 7.86
CA PRO A 328 -1.10 17.23 7.10
C PRO A 328 -0.21 16.25 7.86
N ARG A 329 0.23 15.22 7.15
CA ARG A 329 1.18 14.23 7.65
C ARG A 329 2.58 14.58 7.17
N GLN A 330 3.59 13.96 7.74
CA GLN A 330 5.00 14.16 7.38
C GLN A 330 5.34 13.85 5.91
N ARG A 331 4.45 13.14 5.22
CA ARG A 331 4.59 12.78 3.80
C ARG A 331 4.11 13.86 2.83
N LEU A 332 3.46 14.92 3.31
CA LEU A 332 3.03 16.01 2.45
C LEU A 332 4.25 16.63 1.75
N TRP A 333 4.13 16.76 0.43
CA TRP A 333 5.18 17.27 -0.44
C TRP A 333 6.48 16.47 -0.40
N GLU A 334 6.49 15.18 -0.02
CA GLU A 334 7.72 14.42 0.24
C GLU A 334 8.73 14.31 -0.93
N ARG A 335 8.34 14.51 -2.20
CA ARG A 335 9.21 14.33 -3.38
C ARG A 335 9.98 15.59 -3.78
N ARG A 336 11.30 15.51 -3.95
CA ARG A 336 12.17 16.65 -4.31
C ARG A 336 12.42 16.67 -5.81
N ARG A 337 12.77 17.83 -6.39
CA ARG A 337 13.17 17.96 -7.82
C ARG A 337 14.30 17.01 -8.26
N ARG A 338 15.18 16.62 -7.32
CA ARG A 338 16.34 15.74 -7.58
C ARG A 338 16.03 14.25 -7.40
N ASP A 339 14.88 13.91 -6.82
CA ASP A 339 14.50 12.52 -6.61
C ASP A 339 14.15 11.87 -7.95
N ALA A 340 14.42 10.57 -8.07
CA ALA A 340 14.11 9.81 -9.29
C ALA A 340 12.59 9.74 -9.57
N ASP A 341 11.76 9.84 -8.53
CA ASP A 341 10.30 9.79 -8.61
C ASP A 341 9.63 11.17 -8.70
N HIS A 342 10.41 12.24 -8.90
CA HIS A 342 9.85 13.56 -9.16
C HIS A 342 8.96 13.56 -10.40
N LEU A 343 7.70 14.01 -10.25
CA LEU A 343 6.66 13.96 -11.29
C LEU A 343 6.39 12.57 -11.87
N LEU A 344 6.58 11.52 -11.05
CA LEU A 344 6.17 10.16 -11.37
C LEU A 344 4.70 9.95 -11.01
N LEU A 345 3.85 9.79 -12.01
CA LEU A 345 2.40 9.86 -11.85
C LEU A 345 1.77 8.48 -11.93
N ARG A 346 0.97 8.11 -10.93
CA ARG A 346 0.14 6.90 -10.98
C ARG A 346 -1.05 7.14 -11.90
N VAL A 347 -1.34 6.21 -12.80
CA VAL A 347 -2.47 6.29 -13.75
C VAL A 347 -3.46 5.13 -13.63
N GLY A 348 -3.12 4.11 -12.84
CA GLY A 348 -3.97 2.95 -12.65
C GLY A 348 -3.30 1.89 -11.80
N THR A 349 -3.87 0.69 -11.83
CA THR A 349 -3.41 -0.48 -11.09
C THR A 349 -3.50 -1.69 -12.02
N LEU A 350 -2.40 -2.43 -12.18
CA LEU A 350 -2.32 -3.63 -13.01
C LEU A 350 -1.33 -4.63 -12.42
N ASP A 351 -1.45 -5.88 -12.84
CA ASP A 351 -0.40 -6.86 -12.63
C ASP A 351 0.85 -6.47 -13.41
N GLN A 352 1.98 -6.50 -12.72
CA GLN A 352 3.27 -6.13 -13.31
C GLN A 352 4.31 -7.17 -12.99
N GLU A 353 5.29 -7.31 -13.88
CA GLU A 353 6.46 -8.14 -13.63
C GLU A 353 7.22 -7.62 -12.41
N SER A 354 7.65 -8.55 -11.55
CA SER A 354 8.41 -8.31 -10.32
C SER A 354 9.88 -8.16 -10.63
N GLU A 355 10.57 -7.35 -9.83
CA GLU A 355 12.03 -7.35 -9.81
C GLU A 355 12.58 -8.65 -9.22
N VAL A 356 11.78 -9.38 -8.42
CA VAL A 356 12.13 -10.67 -7.83
C VAL A 356 12.17 -11.75 -8.90
N VAL A 357 13.37 -12.28 -9.11
CA VAL A 357 13.66 -13.36 -10.06
C VAL A 357 14.12 -14.59 -9.31
N LEU A 358 13.44 -15.71 -9.55
CA LEU A 358 13.84 -17.02 -9.06
C LEU A 358 14.56 -17.80 -10.17
N ASP A 359 15.82 -18.15 -9.91
CA ASP A 359 16.64 -19.03 -10.74
C ASP A 359 16.40 -20.49 -10.29
N ASP A 360 15.71 -21.26 -11.13
CA ASP A 360 15.41 -22.67 -10.93
C ASP A 360 16.33 -23.58 -11.77
N PRO A 361 17.37 -24.19 -11.17
CA PRO A 361 18.34 -25.00 -11.89
C PRO A 361 17.76 -26.31 -12.45
N GLU A 362 16.52 -26.70 -12.12
CA GLU A 362 15.83 -27.83 -12.73
C GLU A 362 15.34 -27.53 -14.16
N GLN A 363 15.23 -26.26 -14.54
CA GLN A 363 14.81 -25.82 -15.87
C GLN A 363 16.00 -25.67 -16.84
N ASP A 364 15.70 -25.73 -18.14
CA ASP A 364 16.68 -25.42 -19.20
C ASP A 364 17.24 -23.99 -19.05
N GLU A 365 18.48 -23.76 -19.50
CA GLU A 365 19.18 -22.47 -19.32
C GLU A 365 18.37 -21.24 -19.76
N HIS A 366 17.60 -21.36 -20.83
CA HIS A 366 16.78 -20.27 -21.37
C HIS A 366 15.46 -20.02 -20.62
N ARG A 367 15.09 -20.89 -19.66
CA ARG A 367 13.89 -20.80 -18.81
C ARG A 367 14.20 -20.77 -17.32
N ARG A 368 15.49 -20.79 -16.98
CA ARG A 368 15.98 -20.89 -15.60
C ARG A 368 15.55 -19.71 -14.74
N ALA A 369 15.53 -18.50 -15.29
CA ALA A 369 15.14 -17.28 -14.58
C ALA A 369 13.67 -16.96 -14.83
N VAL A 370 12.84 -17.10 -13.81
CA VAL A 370 11.41 -16.76 -13.86
C VAL A 370 11.17 -15.55 -12.97
N ALA A 371 10.81 -14.42 -13.59
CA ALA A 371 10.31 -13.26 -12.86
C ALA A 371 8.91 -13.55 -12.34
N TRP A 372 8.66 -13.21 -11.08
CA TRP A 372 7.34 -13.34 -10.50
C TRP A 372 6.44 -12.16 -10.91
N THR A 373 5.16 -12.23 -10.57
CA THR A 373 4.20 -11.14 -10.83
C THR A 373 3.87 -10.45 -9.53
N VAL A 374 3.98 -9.11 -9.52
CA VAL A 374 3.39 -8.28 -8.47
C VAL A 374 1.93 -8.03 -8.82
N PRO A 375 0.98 -8.60 -8.08
CA PRO A 375 -0.44 -8.35 -8.32
C PRO A 375 -0.79 -6.90 -8.01
N GLU A 376 -1.67 -6.32 -8.84
CA GLU A 376 -2.33 -5.04 -8.53
C GLU A 376 -1.35 -3.92 -8.13
N ALA A 377 -0.25 -3.83 -8.88
CA ALA A 377 0.77 -2.81 -8.68
C ALA A 377 0.37 -1.49 -9.36
N PRO A 378 0.74 -0.33 -8.78
CA PRO A 378 0.47 0.96 -9.39
C PRO A 378 1.20 1.10 -10.73
N VAL A 379 0.45 1.45 -11.77
CA VAL A 379 0.99 1.78 -13.09
C VAL A 379 1.43 3.23 -13.09
N LYS A 380 2.68 3.49 -13.48
CA LYS A 380 3.30 4.82 -13.38
C LYS A 380 3.78 5.36 -14.73
N ILE A 381 3.65 6.67 -14.91
CA ILE A 381 4.15 7.43 -16.07
C ILE A 381 5.00 8.59 -15.56
N SER A 382 6.21 8.73 -16.08
CA SER A 382 7.10 9.86 -15.76
C SER A 382 6.72 11.08 -16.60
N LEU A 383 6.09 12.11 -16.00
CA LEU A 383 5.85 13.36 -16.71
C LEU A 383 7.16 14.10 -17.00
N ARG A 384 8.16 13.98 -16.12
CA ARG A 384 9.48 14.58 -16.30
C ARG A 384 10.17 14.12 -17.58
N GLU A 385 10.11 12.83 -17.89
CA GLU A 385 10.74 12.25 -19.09
C GLU A 385 9.90 12.48 -20.35
N ARG A 386 8.58 12.46 -20.23
CA ARG A 386 7.66 12.59 -21.38
C ARG A 386 7.45 14.04 -21.81
N GLY A 387 7.58 14.99 -20.90
CA GLY A 387 7.33 16.42 -21.11
C GLY A 387 5.85 16.79 -21.22
N VAL A 388 5.07 16.03 -21.98
CA VAL A 388 3.63 16.25 -22.22
C VAL A 388 2.87 14.94 -22.09
N ILE A 389 1.71 14.97 -21.43
CA ILE A 389 0.78 13.85 -21.34
C ILE A 389 -0.58 14.29 -21.88
N GLY A 390 -1.08 13.58 -22.89
CA GLY A 390 -2.45 13.72 -23.38
C GLY A 390 -3.33 12.60 -22.82
N ILE A 391 -4.54 12.94 -22.35
CA ILE A 391 -5.51 11.99 -21.83
C ILE A 391 -6.71 11.94 -22.76
N ALA A 392 -7.01 10.77 -23.30
CA ALA A 392 -8.14 10.54 -24.18
C ALA A 392 -8.95 9.34 -23.71
N GLY A 393 -10.27 9.40 -23.89
CA GLY A 393 -11.19 8.36 -23.44
C GLY A 393 -12.63 8.83 -23.51
N PRO A 394 -13.60 7.93 -23.25
CA PRO A 394 -15.01 8.26 -23.29
C PRO A 394 -15.44 9.15 -22.11
N SER A 395 -16.47 9.95 -22.33
CA SER A 395 -17.22 10.66 -21.27
C SER A 395 -16.32 11.48 -20.33
N GLY A 396 -16.56 11.41 -19.02
CA GLY A 396 -15.83 12.16 -17.99
C GLY A 396 -14.53 11.51 -17.52
N THR A 397 -14.16 10.32 -18.01
CA THR A 397 -12.97 9.59 -17.55
C THR A 397 -11.67 10.38 -17.74
N PRO A 398 -11.43 11.08 -18.88
CA PRO A 398 -10.24 11.91 -19.02
C PRO A 398 -10.13 13.01 -17.99
N ARG A 399 -11.25 13.67 -17.65
CA ARG A 399 -11.29 14.74 -16.64
C ARG A 399 -11.06 14.19 -15.24
N ALA A 400 -11.67 13.05 -14.90
CA ALA A 400 -11.44 12.38 -13.62
C ALA A 400 -9.97 11.97 -13.45
N LEU A 401 -9.36 11.39 -14.48
CA LEU A 401 -7.93 11.05 -14.47
C LEU A 401 -7.06 12.31 -14.37
N ALA A 402 -7.38 13.37 -15.11
CA ALA A 402 -6.65 14.64 -15.03
C ALA A 402 -6.68 15.24 -13.61
N ARG A 403 -7.86 15.25 -12.95
CA ARG A 403 -7.98 15.68 -11.55
C ARG A 403 -7.14 14.82 -10.61
N TRP A 404 -7.13 13.50 -10.83
CA TRP A 404 -6.26 12.60 -10.08
C TRP A 404 -4.77 12.94 -10.28
N LEU A 405 -4.34 13.21 -11.52
CA LEU A 405 -2.95 13.60 -11.80
C LEU A 405 -2.55 14.91 -11.12
N VAL A 406 -3.46 15.89 -11.11
CA VAL A 406 -3.24 17.17 -10.41
C VAL A 406 -3.19 16.95 -8.90
N ALA A 407 -4.15 16.21 -8.33
CA ALA A 407 -4.21 15.95 -6.89
C ALA A 407 -2.94 15.24 -6.38
N GLN A 408 -2.46 14.18 -7.05
CA GLN A 408 -1.23 13.49 -6.64
C GLN A 408 0.00 14.39 -6.76
N THR A 409 0.05 15.26 -7.76
CA THR A 409 1.16 16.21 -7.92
C THR A 409 1.12 17.25 -6.80
N ALA A 410 -0.06 17.77 -6.48
CA ALA A 410 -0.27 18.77 -5.43
C ALA A 410 0.10 18.25 -4.04
N ALA A 411 -0.22 16.99 -3.74
CA ALA A 411 0.06 16.39 -2.44
C ALA A 411 1.50 15.89 -2.31
N LEU A 412 2.17 15.49 -3.40
CA LEU A 412 3.52 14.89 -3.32
C LEU A 412 4.65 15.85 -3.69
N SER A 413 4.37 16.98 -4.35
CA SER A 413 5.38 17.97 -4.74
C SER A 413 5.06 19.35 -4.15
N SER A 414 6.06 20.06 -3.65
CA SER A 414 5.89 21.40 -3.08
C SER A 414 5.42 22.42 -4.13
N PRO A 415 4.61 23.43 -3.75
CA PRO A 415 4.35 24.59 -4.61
C PRO A 415 5.63 25.34 -5.01
N ASP A 416 6.70 25.26 -4.20
CA ASP A 416 8.02 25.80 -4.58
C ASP A 416 8.68 25.00 -5.70
N ASP A 417 8.29 23.74 -5.88
CA ASP A 417 8.84 22.82 -6.87
C ASP A 417 8.02 22.78 -8.15
N VAL A 418 6.70 22.95 -8.05
CA VAL A 418 5.74 22.83 -9.15
C VAL A 418 4.67 23.91 -9.02
N GLN A 419 4.41 24.63 -10.11
CA GLN A 419 3.28 25.54 -10.23
C GLN A 419 2.23 24.97 -11.18
N PHE A 420 0.96 25.27 -10.94
CA PHE A 420 -0.14 24.90 -11.80
C PHE A 420 -0.68 26.11 -12.56
N VAL A 421 -0.98 25.90 -13.83
CA VAL A 421 -1.69 26.86 -14.67
C VAL A 421 -2.85 26.12 -15.31
N LEU A 422 -4.07 26.57 -15.01
CA LEU A 422 -5.29 25.99 -15.56
C LEU A 422 -5.79 26.85 -16.73
N LEU A 423 -5.85 26.23 -17.92
CA LEU A 423 -6.49 26.82 -19.10
C LEU A 423 -7.73 26.00 -19.43
N THR A 424 -8.91 26.59 -19.21
CA THR A 424 -10.19 25.91 -19.38
C THR A 424 -11.25 26.86 -19.95
N ASP A 425 -12.27 26.30 -20.59
CA ASP A 425 -13.49 27.03 -20.91
C ASP A 425 -14.40 27.16 -19.67
N SER A 426 -15.46 27.96 -19.80
CA SER A 426 -16.45 28.19 -18.73
C SER A 426 -17.26 26.94 -18.37
N HIS A 427 -17.38 25.96 -19.27
CA HIS A 427 -18.19 24.75 -19.03
C HIS A 427 -17.49 23.81 -18.06
N ALA A 428 -16.16 23.76 -18.10
CA ALA A 428 -15.36 22.94 -17.20
C ALA A 428 -14.93 23.67 -15.92
N GLN A 429 -15.41 24.89 -15.67
CA GLN A 429 -15.09 25.65 -14.45
C GLN A 429 -15.46 24.86 -13.18
N GLN A 430 -16.66 24.28 -13.12
CA GLN A 430 -17.13 23.52 -11.94
C GLN A 430 -16.27 22.28 -11.67
N ASP A 431 -15.71 21.65 -12.71
CA ASP A 431 -14.82 20.49 -12.57
C ASP A 431 -13.47 20.84 -11.93
N TRP A 432 -13.06 22.11 -11.98
CA TRP A 432 -11.73 22.57 -11.60
C TRP A 432 -11.70 23.66 -10.53
N GLU A 433 -12.86 24.14 -10.09
CA GLU A 433 -12.99 25.21 -9.09
C GLU A 433 -12.18 24.93 -7.81
N TRP A 434 -12.13 23.66 -7.40
CA TRP A 434 -11.35 23.20 -6.25
C TRP A 434 -9.85 23.54 -6.34
N MET A 435 -9.28 23.69 -7.55
CA MET A 435 -7.85 24.00 -7.71
C MET A 435 -7.47 25.35 -7.13
N ARG A 436 -8.41 26.30 -6.97
CA ARG A 436 -8.13 27.62 -6.38
C ARG A 436 -7.58 27.54 -4.95
N TRP A 437 -7.87 26.43 -4.26
CA TRP A 437 -7.42 26.17 -2.89
C TRP A 437 -6.01 25.59 -2.84
N LEU A 438 -5.47 25.15 -3.97
CA LEU A 438 -4.12 24.62 -4.03
C LEU A 438 -3.11 25.77 -3.97
N PRO A 439 -2.09 25.70 -3.09
CA PRO A 439 -1.04 26.72 -3.03
C PRO A 439 -0.24 26.79 -4.34
N HIS A 440 -0.23 25.72 -5.15
CA HIS A 440 0.42 25.65 -6.47
C HIS A 440 -0.18 26.59 -7.52
N MET A 441 -1.39 27.10 -7.31
CA MET A 441 -2.04 28.07 -8.21
C MET A 441 -1.67 29.52 -7.88
N ARG A 442 -0.94 29.76 -6.78
CA ARG A 442 -0.51 31.10 -6.39
C ARG A 442 0.81 31.45 -7.11
N PRO A 443 0.89 32.62 -7.76
CA PRO A 443 2.06 33.04 -8.52
C PRO A 443 3.30 33.29 -7.66
#